data_AF-A0A966KL06-F1
#
_entry.id   AF-A0A966KL06-F1
#
_cell.length_a   1.000
_cell.length_b   1.000
_cell.length_c   1.000
_cell.angle_alpha   90.00
_cell.angle_beta   90.00
_cell.angle_gamma   90.00
#
_symmetry.space_group_name_H-M   'P 1'
#
loop_
_entity.id
_entity.type
_entity.pdbx_description
1 polymer ?
#
loop_
_entity_poly.entity_id
_entity_poly.type
_entity_poly.pdbx_seq_one_letter_code
_entity_poly.pdbx_strand_id
1 'polypeptide(L)'
;MIKKVAIIGGGVIGGGWAARVLLNGLDVYVYDPDPNAEQTLLEVIDNARFSLPMLYESKLPNEGKIKFCKSVADAVVDADWIQESVPERLNVKHEVYEEIQTSCKTSAIIASSTSGFKPSELQENSKAPEKIIVCHPFNPVYLLPLIEVVGSDKT
;
A
#
# COMPACT_ATOMS: atom_id res chain seq x y z
N MET A 1 -2.11 -15.50 7.09
CA MET A 1 -1.97 -14.33 7.98
C MET A 1 -1.00 -13.39 7.30
N ILE A 2 -1.37 -12.12 7.13
CA ILE A 2 -0.52 -11.10 6.49
C ILE A 2 0.66 -10.80 7.43
N LYS A 3 1.88 -10.82 6.90
CA LYS A 3 3.10 -10.43 7.63
C LYS A 3 3.89 -9.35 6.89
N LYS A 4 3.95 -9.44 5.56
CA LYS A 4 4.69 -8.51 4.70
C LYS A 4 3.74 -7.72 3.82
N VAL A 5 3.85 -6.41 3.85
CA VAL A 5 3.08 -5.48 3.03
C VAL A 5 4.02 -4.72 2.10
N ALA A 6 3.73 -4.74 0.81
CA ALA A 6 4.41 -3.88 -0.16
C ALA A 6 3.63 -2.58 -0.33
N ILE A 7 4.33 -1.45 -0.37
CA ILE A 7 3.79 -0.13 -0.66
C ILE A 7 4.40 0.35 -1.96
N ILE A 8 3.57 0.55 -2.99
CA ILE A 8 4.01 1.00 -4.31
C ILE A 8 3.57 2.44 -4.50
N GLY A 9 4.54 3.37 -4.47
CA GLY A 9 4.33 4.80 -4.32
C GLY A 9 4.45 5.24 -2.86
N GLY A 10 5.47 6.02 -2.53
CA GLY A 10 5.84 6.53 -1.21
C GLY A 10 5.48 8.00 -0.97
N GLY A 11 4.62 8.59 -1.80
CA GLY A 11 4.04 9.93 -1.57
C GLY A 11 3.11 9.97 -0.35
N VAL A 12 2.32 11.04 -0.20
CA VAL A 12 1.50 11.31 1.01
C VAL A 12 0.63 10.11 1.43
N ILE A 13 -0.12 9.52 0.50
CA ILE A 13 -1.02 8.39 0.79
C ILE A 13 -0.24 7.10 1.08
N GLY A 14 0.78 6.81 0.26
CA GLY A 14 1.63 5.65 0.45
C GLY A 14 2.42 5.67 1.75
N GLY A 15 3.01 6.81 2.11
CA GLY A 15 3.66 7.00 3.40
C GLY A 15 2.68 6.88 4.57
N GLY A 16 1.44 7.31 4.40
CA GLY A 16 0.39 7.12 5.38
C GLY A 16 0.03 5.64 5.60
N TRP A 17 -0.06 4.86 4.54
CA TRP A 17 -0.22 3.40 4.61
C TRP A 17 0.98 2.71 5.25
N ALA A 18 2.20 3.08 4.81
CA ALA A 18 3.44 2.57 5.37
C ALA A 18 3.48 2.79 6.88
N ALA A 19 3.18 3.99 7.36
CA ALA A 19 3.10 4.31 8.77
C ALA A 19 2.04 3.47 9.50
N ARG A 20 0.81 3.41 8.97
CA ARG A 20 -0.28 2.65 9.60
C ARG A 20 0.08 1.18 9.78
N VAL A 21 0.66 0.56 8.76
CA VAL A 21 1.00 -0.87 8.73
C VAL A 21 2.24 -1.16 9.59
N LEU A 22 3.29 -0.35 9.45
CA LEU A 22 4.54 -0.50 10.18
C LEU A 22 4.33 -0.40 11.70
N LEU A 23 3.60 0.62 12.15
CA LEU A 23 3.34 0.87 13.57
C LEU A 23 2.39 -0.16 14.20
N ASN A 24 1.69 -0.95 13.38
CA ASN A 24 0.87 -2.08 13.81
C ASN A 24 1.61 -3.43 13.67
N GLY A 25 2.95 -3.40 13.52
CA GLY A 25 3.81 -4.57 13.65
C GLY A 25 3.97 -5.43 12.39
N LEU A 26 3.59 -4.90 11.22
CA LEU A 26 3.77 -5.57 9.94
C LEU A 26 5.03 -5.06 9.23
N ASP A 27 5.73 -5.94 8.53
CA ASP A 27 6.93 -5.56 7.76
C ASP A 27 6.50 -4.84 6.47
N VAL A 28 7.12 -3.69 6.21
CA VAL A 28 6.79 -2.79 5.10
C VAL A 28 7.93 -2.72 4.09
N TYR A 29 7.63 -3.01 2.84
CA TYR A 29 8.58 -2.94 1.73
C TYR A 29 8.11 -1.89 0.74
N VAL A 30 8.87 -0.82 0.58
CA VAL A 30 8.46 0.35 -0.20
C VAL A 30 9.22 0.38 -1.51
N TYR A 31 8.54 0.68 -2.61
CA TYR A 31 9.17 1.16 -3.83
C TYR A 31 8.52 2.46 -4.30
N ASP A 32 9.36 3.42 -4.67
CA ASP A 32 8.97 4.66 -5.35
C ASP A 32 10.14 5.10 -6.26
N PRO A 33 9.87 5.54 -7.50
CA PRO A 33 10.92 6.03 -8.41
C PRO A 33 11.48 7.42 -8.05
N ASP A 34 10.80 8.22 -7.23
CA ASP A 34 11.29 9.54 -6.80
C ASP A 34 12.42 9.38 -5.77
N PRO A 35 13.62 9.94 -6.02
CA PRO A 35 14.75 9.85 -5.09
C PRO A 35 14.48 10.48 -3.71
N ASN A 36 13.46 11.35 -3.59
CA ASN A 36 13.09 11.99 -2.33
C ASN A 36 11.97 11.26 -1.57
N ALA A 37 11.39 10.20 -2.16
CA ALA A 37 10.27 9.48 -1.56
C ALA A 37 10.64 8.83 -0.22
N GLU A 38 11.86 8.28 -0.11
CA GLU A 38 12.34 7.69 1.14
C GLU A 38 12.34 8.72 2.28
N GLN A 39 12.91 9.90 2.05
CA GLN A 39 12.90 10.98 3.05
C GLN A 39 11.47 11.40 3.41
N THR A 40 10.65 11.69 2.40
CA THR A 40 9.26 12.14 2.60
C THR A 40 8.43 11.13 3.39
N LEU A 41 8.61 9.84 3.10
CA LEU A 41 7.90 8.76 3.78
C LEU A 41 8.37 8.61 5.22
N LEU A 42 9.67 8.72 5.50
CA LEU A 42 10.19 8.68 6.86
C LEU A 42 9.67 9.83 7.71
N GLU A 43 9.54 11.03 7.15
CA GLU A 43 8.91 12.18 7.82
C GLU A 43 7.43 11.89 8.18
N VAL A 44 6.68 11.22 7.30
CA VAL A 44 5.31 10.79 7.59
C VAL A 44 5.27 9.76 8.72
N ILE A 45 6.19 8.78 8.71
CA ILE A 45 6.30 7.76 9.77
C ILE A 45 6.64 8.40 11.11
N ASP A 46 7.57 9.34 11.16
CA ASP A 46 7.97 10.00 12.41
C ASP A 46 6.81 10.80 13.02
N ASN A 47 6.03 11.49 12.19
CA ASN A 47 4.80 12.16 12.64
C ASN A 47 3.76 11.16 13.17
N ALA A 48 3.64 10.00 12.52
CA ALA A 48 2.72 8.94 12.94
C ALA A 48 3.16 8.28 14.26
N ARG A 49 4.46 8.09 14.50
CA ARG A 49 5.01 7.56 15.77
C ARG A 49 4.59 8.40 16.96
N PHE A 50 4.50 9.71 16.77
CA PHE A 50 4.04 10.62 17.83
C PHE A 50 2.52 10.57 18.02
N SER A 51 1.77 10.63 16.92
CA SER A 51 0.32 10.88 16.96
C SER A 51 -0.54 9.62 17.06
N LEU A 52 -0.16 8.53 16.40
CA LEU A 52 -0.94 7.30 16.36
C LEU A 52 -1.17 6.67 17.76
N PRO A 53 -0.16 6.58 18.65
CA PRO A 53 -0.37 6.01 19.98
C PRO A 53 -1.41 6.78 20.81
N MET A 54 -1.60 8.08 20.55
CA MET A 54 -2.57 8.91 21.27
C MET A 54 -4.03 8.56 20.96
N LEU A 55 -4.28 7.77 19.92
CA LEU A 55 -5.62 7.30 19.54
C LEU A 55 -6.02 6.00 20.27
N TYR A 56 -5.08 5.33 20.94
CA TYR A 56 -5.32 4.03 21.56
C TYR A 56 -5.14 4.09 23.08
N GLU A 57 -6.01 3.39 23.81
CA GLU A 57 -5.88 3.22 25.26
C GLU A 57 -4.82 2.18 25.65
N SER A 58 -4.36 1.38 24.68
CA SER A 58 -3.34 0.36 24.83
C SER A 58 -2.07 0.71 24.06
N LYS A 59 -0.93 0.23 24.56
CA LYS A 59 0.34 0.34 23.84
C LYS A 59 0.24 -0.34 22.47
N LEU A 60 0.72 0.32 21.43
CA LEU A 60 0.92 -0.29 20.12
C LEU A 60 1.88 -1.48 20.21
N PRO A 61 1.77 -2.46 19.28
CA PRO A 61 2.74 -3.54 19.18
C PRO A 61 4.14 -3.00 18.85
N ASN A 62 5.14 -3.88 18.89
CA ASN A 62 6.46 -3.52 18.37
C ASN A 62 6.33 -3.21 16.87
N GLU A 63 6.99 -2.15 16.41
CA GLU A 63 7.03 -1.79 15.00
C GLU A 63 7.60 -2.95 14.16
N GLY A 64 7.08 -3.09 12.94
CA GLY A 64 7.66 -3.97 11.94
C GLY A 64 8.99 -3.43 11.41
N LYS A 65 9.54 -4.12 10.41
CA LYS A 65 10.73 -3.66 9.67
C LYS A 65 10.31 -2.88 8.44
N ILE A 66 11.04 -1.82 8.12
CA ILE A 66 10.90 -1.11 6.85
C ILE A 66 12.10 -1.38 5.94
N LYS A 67 11.85 -1.59 4.64
CA LYS A 67 12.88 -1.73 3.61
C LYS A 67 12.49 -0.93 2.36
N PHE A 68 13.36 -0.02 1.95
CA PHE A 68 13.28 0.64 0.65
C PHE A 68 13.90 -0.25 -0.44
N CYS A 69 13.13 -0.50 -1.48
CA CYS A 69 13.45 -1.43 -2.55
C CYS A 69 13.84 -0.65 -3.82
N LYS A 70 14.58 -1.31 -4.72
CA LYS A 70 15.08 -0.67 -5.96
C LYS A 70 14.17 -0.87 -7.16
N SER A 71 13.16 -1.74 -7.02
CA SER A 71 12.18 -2.08 -8.05
C SER A 71 10.85 -2.49 -7.41
N VAL A 72 9.77 -2.50 -8.19
CA VAL A 72 8.48 -3.08 -7.76
C VAL A 72 8.66 -4.56 -7.44
N ALA A 73 9.36 -5.29 -8.31
CA ALA A 73 9.63 -6.73 -8.14
C ALA A 73 10.24 -7.05 -6.76
N ASP A 74 11.27 -6.31 -6.35
CA ASP A 74 11.91 -6.48 -5.04
C ASP A 74 10.96 -6.23 -3.86
N ALA A 75 10.03 -5.28 -4.01
CA ALA A 75 9.06 -4.96 -2.98
C ALA A 75 8.01 -6.09 -2.84
N VAL A 76 7.51 -6.60 -3.96
CA VAL A 76 6.32 -7.47 -3.99
C VAL A 76 6.59 -8.97 -3.91
N VAL A 77 7.82 -9.43 -4.20
CA VAL A 77 8.14 -10.87 -4.38
C VAL A 77 7.61 -11.79 -3.26
N ASP A 78 7.69 -11.33 -2.01
CA ASP A 78 7.20 -12.07 -0.84
C ASP A 78 6.02 -11.38 -0.13
N ALA A 79 5.42 -10.36 -0.73
CA ALA A 79 4.36 -9.60 -0.08
C ALA A 79 3.06 -10.40 -0.02
N ASP A 80 2.36 -10.35 1.12
CA ASP A 80 1.03 -10.94 1.28
C ASP A 80 -0.07 -9.94 0.90
N TRP A 81 0.22 -8.65 1.05
CA TRP A 81 -0.62 -7.52 0.66
C TRP A 81 0.21 -6.48 -0.08
N ILE A 82 -0.35 -5.90 -1.13
CA ILE A 82 0.30 -4.90 -1.96
C ILE A 82 -0.63 -3.69 -2.03
N GLN A 83 -0.24 -2.59 -1.40
CA GLN A 83 -0.99 -1.34 -1.43
C GLN A 83 -0.38 -0.42 -2.48
N GLU A 84 -1.13 -0.17 -3.55
CA GLU A 84 -0.75 0.74 -4.63
C GLU A 84 -1.27 2.16 -4.34
N SER A 85 -0.37 3.14 -4.43
CA SER A 85 -0.62 4.56 -4.21
C SER A 85 0.14 5.43 -5.23
N VAL A 86 0.26 4.93 -6.47
CA VAL A 86 0.87 5.67 -7.59
C VAL A 86 -0.10 6.75 -8.12
N PRO A 87 0.36 7.68 -8.99
CA PRO A 87 -0.49 8.77 -9.48
C PRO A 87 -1.83 8.29 -10.05
N GLU A 88 -2.85 9.15 -9.93
CA GLU A 88 -4.23 8.85 -10.31
C GLU A 88 -4.43 8.87 -11.84
N ARG A 89 -3.80 7.90 -12.52
CA ARG A 89 -3.81 7.71 -13.97
C ARG A 89 -3.93 6.23 -14.28
N LEU A 90 -5.01 5.80 -14.95
CA LEU A 90 -5.29 4.39 -15.23
C LEU A 90 -4.14 3.69 -15.94
N ASN A 91 -3.55 4.31 -16.96
CA ASN A 91 -2.45 3.71 -17.71
C ASN A 91 -1.24 3.39 -16.81
N VAL A 92 -0.91 4.30 -15.87
CA VAL A 92 0.19 4.09 -14.92
C VAL A 92 -0.14 2.97 -13.94
N LYS A 93 -1.37 2.93 -13.43
CA LYS A 93 -1.82 1.86 -12.52
C LYS A 93 -1.78 0.49 -13.21
N HIS A 94 -2.25 0.39 -14.45
CA HIS A 94 -2.23 -0.85 -15.23
C HIS A 94 -0.80 -1.35 -15.49
N GLU A 95 0.12 -0.47 -15.89
CA GLU A 95 1.55 -0.79 -16.07
C GLU A 95 2.15 -1.35 -14.76
N VAL A 96 1.87 -0.68 -13.64
CA VAL A 96 2.31 -1.11 -12.31
C VAL A 96 1.68 -2.45 -11.90
N TYR A 97 0.40 -2.68 -12.18
CA TYR A 97 -0.24 -3.98 -11.89
C TYR A 97 0.35 -5.12 -12.71
N GLU A 98 0.74 -4.87 -13.96
CA GLU A 98 1.44 -5.88 -14.75
C GLU A 98 2.81 -6.24 -14.13
N GLU A 99 3.59 -5.23 -13.73
CA GLU A 99 4.88 -5.46 -13.06
C GLU A 99 4.71 -6.21 -11.72
N ILE A 100 3.71 -5.80 -10.92
CA ILE A 100 3.35 -6.46 -9.66
C ILE A 100 3.02 -7.93 -9.90
N GLN A 101 2.09 -8.23 -10.81
CA GLN A 101 1.59 -9.58 -11.06
C GLN A 101 2.66 -10.52 -11.65
N THR A 102 3.73 -9.95 -12.22
CA THR A 102 4.86 -10.74 -12.73
C THR A 102 5.71 -11.32 -11.60
N SER A 103 5.78 -10.64 -10.46
CA SER A 103 6.73 -10.98 -9.38
C SER A 103 6.05 -11.34 -8.06
N CYS A 104 4.80 -10.95 -7.81
CA CYS A 104 4.14 -11.20 -6.54
C CYS A 104 3.73 -12.66 -6.36
N LYS A 105 3.48 -13.05 -5.10
CA LYS A 105 2.83 -14.33 -4.79
C LYS A 105 1.46 -14.40 -5.47
N THR A 106 1.08 -15.58 -5.94
CA THR A 106 -0.27 -15.85 -6.48
C THR A 106 -1.38 -15.66 -5.44
N SER A 107 -1.05 -15.70 -4.16
CA SER A 107 -1.96 -15.46 -3.05
C SER A 107 -2.04 -13.99 -2.61
N ALA A 108 -1.22 -13.09 -3.16
CA ALA A 108 -1.18 -11.69 -2.77
C ALA A 108 -2.44 -10.94 -3.22
N ILE A 109 -2.90 -10.00 -2.40
CA ILE A 109 -3.94 -9.04 -2.77
C ILE A 109 -3.29 -7.75 -3.26
N ILE A 110 -3.81 -7.19 -4.35
CA ILE A 110 -3.43 -5.89 -4.91
C ILE A 110 -4.55 -4.91 -4.57
N ALA A 111 -4.25 -3.94 -3.74
CA ALA A 111 -5.21 -2.99 -3.21
C ALA A 111 -4.85 -1.57 -3.66
N SER A 112 -5.72 -0.95 -4.46
CA SER A 112 -5.51 0.43 -4.93
C SER A 112 -6.04 1.44 -3.94
N SER A 113 -5.29 2.52 -3.71
CA SER A 113 -5.73 3.70 -2.96
C SER A 113 -6.50 4.71 -3.82
N THR A 114 -6.93 4.33 -5.03
CA THR A 114 -7.70 5.22 -5.91
C THR A 114 -8.92 5.80 -5.20
N SER A 115 -9.24 7.04 -5.54
CA SER A 115 -10.41 7.76 -5.02
C SER A 115 -11.54 7.86 -6.04
N GLY A 116 -11.30 7.48 -7.30
CA GLY A 116 -12.24 7.68 -8.40
C GLY A 116 -12.48 6.48 -9.30
N PHE A 117 -11.49 5.59 -9.48
CA PHE A 117 -11.64 4.48 -10.42
C PHE A 117 -12.40 3.31 -9.79
N LYS A 118 -13.29 2.72 -10.58
CA LYS A 118 -13.99 1.50 -10.20
C LYS A 118 -13.02 0.32 -10.23
N PRO A 119 -13.20 -0.69 -9.37
CA PRO A 119 -12.41 -1.92 -9.44
C PRO A 119 -12.42 -2.56 -10.83
N SER A 120 -13.55 -2.51 -11.55
CA SER A 120 -13.65 -3.04 -12.93
C SER A 120 -12.74 -2.34 -13.94
N GLU A 121 -12.48 -1.04 -13.76
CA GLU A 121 -11.56 -0.26 -14.61
C GLU A 121 -10.11 -0.61 -14.27
N LEU A 122 -9.79 -0.77 -12.98
CA LEU A 122 -8.46 -1.21 -12.53
C LEU A 122 -8.10 -2.64 -12.99
N GLN A 123 -9.12 -3.50 -13.09
CA GLN A 123 -8.99 -4.90 -13.49
C GLN A 123 -8.93 -5.12 -15.00
N GLU A 124 -9.04 -4.08 -15.81
CA GLU A 124 -9.02 -4.20 -17.26
C GLU A 124 -7.67 -4.78 -17.72
N ASN A 125 -7.72 -5.81 -18.59
CA ASN A 125 -6.55 -6.53 -19.11
C ASN A 125 -5.62 -7.18 -18.05
N SER A 126 -6.05 -7.21 -16.78
CA SER A 126 -5.30 -7.89 -15.72
C SER A 126 -5.29 -9.42 -15.93
N LYS A 127 -4.16 -10.05 -15.60
CA LYS A 127 -3.97 -11.51 -15.61
C LYS A 127 -4.60 -12.20 -14.39
N ALA A 128 -4.86 -11.44 -13.32
CA ALA A 128 -5.44 -11.93 -12.05
C ALA A 128 -6.41 -10.88 -11.47
N PRO A 129 -7.50 -10.53 -12.18
CA PRO A 129 -8.40 -9.44 -11.79
C PRO A 129 -9.08 -9.69 -10.45
N GLU A 130 -9.28 -10.95 -10.04
CA GLU A 130 -9.82 -11.35 -8.75
C GLU A 130 -8.94 -10.97 -7.55
N LYS A 131 -7.70 -10.53 -7.80
CA LYS A 131 -6.77 -10.06 -6.76
C LYS A 131 -6.79 -8.56 -6.57
N ILE A 132 -7.44 -7.82 -7.48
CA ILE A 132 -7.41 -6.36 -7.49
C ILE A 132 -8.67 -5.82 -6.83
N ILE A 133 -8.51 -5.08 -5.74
CA ILE A 133 -9.57 -4.37 -5.03
C ILE A 133 -9.25 -2.88 -4.88
N VAL A 134 -10.26 -2.08 -4.58
CA VAL A 134 -10.06 -0.74 -4.03
C VAL A 134 -10.01 -0.85 -2.51
N CYS A 135 -9.01 -0.21 -1.92
CA CYS A 135 -8.83 -0.04 -0.49
C CYS A 135 -8.50 1.43 -0.27
N HIS A 136 -9.54 2.26 -0.30
CA HIS A 136 -9.43 3.71 -0.32
C HIS A 136 -9.36 4.25 1.12
N PRO A 137 -8.26 4.92 1.51
CA PRO A 137 -8.15 5.53 2.83
C PRO A 137 -8.66 6.97 2.84
N PHE A 138 -8.81 7.54 4.03
CA PHE A 138 -8.98 8.97 4.22
C PHE A 138 -7.71 9.60 4.80
N ASN A 139 -7.31 10.77 4.31
CA ASN A 139 -6.10 11.45 4.77
C ASN A 139 -6.37 12.26 6.05
N PRO A 140 -5.57 12.14 7.14
CA PRO A 140 -4.36 11.31 7.30
C PRO A 140 -4.62 9.82 7.50
N VAL A 141 -4.01 9.00 6.64
CA VAL A 141 -4.29 7.54 6.53
C VAL A 141 -4.06 6.78 7.83
N TYR A 142 -3.04 7.15 8.62
CA TYR A 142 -2.75 6.48 9.88
C TYR A 142 -3.66 6.93 11.03
N LEU A 143 -4.31 8.11 10.95
CA LEU A 143 -5.18 8.61 12.02
C LEU A 143 -6.66 8.29 11.80
N LEU A 144 -7.13 8.34 10.55
CA LEU A 144 -8.54 8.11 10.25
C LEU A 144 -8.82 6.62 10.12
N PRO A 145 -9.74 6.04 10.92
CA PRO A 145 -9.91 4.60 10.97
C PRO A 145 -10.61 4.04 9.73
N LEU A 146 -11.40 4.85 9.02
CA LEU A 146 -12.22 4.44 7.89
C LEU A 146 -11.36 4.06 6.67
N ILE A 147 -11.68 2.91 6.10
CA ILE A 147 -11.13 2.40 4.84
C ILE A 147 -12.32 1.88 4.03
N GLU A 148 -12.49 2.38 2.81
CA GLU A 148 -13.50 1.89 1.88
C GLU A 148 -12.92 0.71 1.08
N VAL A 149 -13.50 -0.47 1.27
CA VAL A 149 -13.13 -1.69 0.55
C VAL A 149 -14.17 -1.95 -0.53
N VAL A 150 -13.75 -1.93 -1.80
CA VAL A 150 -14.67 -2.10 -2.94
C VAL A 150 -14.14 -3.18 -3.87
N GLY A 151 -14.97 -4.20 -4.12
CA GLY A 151 -14.72 -5.26 -5.09
C GLY A 151 -15.48 -5.06 -6.39
N SER A 152 -15.29 -5.98 -7.34
CA SER A 152 -16.15 -6.15 -8.52
C SER A 152 -16.75 -7.55 -8.52
N ASP A 153 -17.57 -7.86 -9.53
CA ASP A 153 -18.07 -9.23 -9.76
C ASP A 153 -16.95 -10.27 -9.96
N LYS A 154 -15.71 -9.84 -10.23
CA LYS A 154 -14.56 -10.72 -10.36
C LYS A 154 -13.84 -11.00 -9.03
N THR A 155 -14.22 -10.33 -7.94
CA THR A 155 -13.51 -10.36 -6.64
C THR A 155 -14.37 -10.92 -5.53
#